data_AF-A0A3A3F752-F1
#
_entry.id   AF-A0A3A3F752-F1
#
_cell.length_a   1.000
_cell.length_b   1.000
_cell.length_c   1.000
_cell.angle_alpha   90.00
_cell.angle_beta   90.00
_cell.angle_gamma   90.00
#
_symmetry.space_group_name_H-M   'P 1'
#
loop_
_entity.id
_entity.type
_entity.pdbx_description
1 polymer ?
#
loop_
_entity_poly.entity_id
_entity_poly.type
_entity_poly.pdbx_seq_one_letter_code
_entity_poly.pdbx_strand_id
1 'polypeptide(L)'
;MTLNTKFLGVSLLFLSTVILHLGKVLVFYLYGIDKIVESSTVLLTNLDFIITILLLSLFFAFNSERIYKLKMYYFSFNISFAKIQVLKLFGFLGVCVLLFYAKESLALILKGVGRQEAVDILGRSSILKVLFGKFFVYSVVFVCLLNVDKITKLIFITGFLLSVVSFSSRSDVAVVFFIFFIVNMVNFNLTAFFKVLKYTVIVIVSVLFITLFIQNRQLESQFMGPFKPIEDFFLYGSYSMVLSERAIEFSESGEKYIFPFIGYLTEFFIVKLGSTNNTVDSDFISQFVLFYSDVRQHAANVSYPWWSWFYGSYSYLGVFVLKPIFILFLYYLTVRFKLYTFFIYFTYWFMFSSFNKFPLISIEGYITLISLAFLEFLLRVKVGYKVLK
;
A
#
# COMPACT_ATOMS: atom_id res chain seq x y z
N MET A 1 4.76 31.22 -8.67
CA MET A 1 4.53 30.28 -7.56
C MET A 1 5.88 30.00 -6.91
N THR A 2 6.12 30.54 -5.71
CA THR A 2 7.45 30.64 -5.09
C THR A 2 7.94 29.29 -4.58
N LEU A 3 9.25 29.07 -4.66
CA LEU A 3 9.99 27.86 -4.24
C LEU A 3 9.51 27.33 -2.86
N ASN A 4 9.17 28.25 -1.94
CA ASN A 4 8.67 27.95 -0.59
C ASN A 4 7.42 27.07 -0.53
N THR A 5 6.50 27.19 -1.49
CA THR A 5 5.25 26.40 -1.48
C THR A 5 5.47 24.93 -1.79
N LYS A 6 6.43 24.61 -2.67
CA LYS A 6 6.78 23.22 -3.01
C LYS A 6 7.47 22.53 -1.84
N PHE A 7 8.37 23.24 -1.16
CA PHE A 7 9.08 22.74 0.00
C PHE A 7 8.10 22.40 1.14
N LEU A 8 7.13 23.27 1.41
CA LEU A 8 6.14 23.07 2.47
C LEU A 8 5.33 21.77 2.29
N GLY A 9 4.85 21.47 1.08
CA GLY A 9 4.09 20.24 0.82
C GLY A 9 4.88 18.96 1.07
N VAL A 10 6.13 18.95 0.59
CA VAL A 10 7.05 17.83 0.81
C VAL A 10 7.37 17.68 2.30
N SER A 11 7.61 18.77 3.01
CA SER A 11 7.84 18.76 4.46
C SER A 11 6.64 18.23 5.25
N LEU A 12 5.40 18.59 4.87
CA LEU A 12 4.18 18.05 5.49
C LEU A 12 4.05 16.54 5.28
N LEU A 13 4.43 16.06 4.09
CA LEU A 13 4.43 14.64 3.76
C LEU A 13 5.44 13.88 4.62
N PHE A 14 6.67 14.38 4.77
CA PHE A 14 7.65 13.81 5.72
C PHE A 14 7.21 13.88 7.18
N LEU A 15 6.67 15.01 7.61
CA LEU A 15 6.15 15.17 8.98
C LEU A 15 5.03 14.17 9.28
N SER A 16 4.11 13.96 8.34
CA SER A 16 3.03 12.97 8.51
C SER A 16 3.58 11.56 8.68
N THR A 17 4.62 11.19 7.94
CA THR A 17 5.28 9.89 8.05
C THR A 17 5.98 9.73 9.41
N VAL A 18 6.65 10.78 9.90
CA VAL A 18 7.27 10.78 11.24
C VAL A 18 6.21 10.62 12.33
N ILE A 19 5.11 11.37 12.26
CA ILE A 19 4.00 11.25 13.23
C ILE A 19 3.44 9.82 13.24
N LEU A 20 3.25 9.21 12.07
CA LEU A 20 2.72 7.85 11.98
C LEU A 20 3.69 6.80 12.56
N HIS A 21 4.99 6.95 12.31
CA HIS A 21 6.01 6.06 12.89
C HIS A 21 6.10 6.22 14.41
N LEU A 22 6.10 7.46 14.91
CA LEU A 22 6.10 7.73 16.35
C LEU A 22 4.84 7.18 17.04
N GLY A 23 3.67 7.31 16.41
CA GLY A 23 2.43 6.72 16.94
C GLY A 23 2.50 5.20 17.06
N LYS A 24 3.12 4.52 16.07
CA LYS A 24 3.38 3.08 16.13
C LYS A 24 4.33 2.71 17.26
N VAL A 25 5.45 3.43 17.41
CA VAL A 25 6.43 3.20 18.49
C VAL A 25 5.80 3.46 19.86
N LEU A 26 4.98 4.50 19.99
CA LEU A 26 4.25 4.78 21.22
C LEU A 26 3.33 3.62 21.60
N VAL A 27 2.51 3.13 20.66
CA VAL A 27 1.61 1.98 20.90
C VAL A 27 2.39 0.70 21.20
N PHE A 28 3.55 0.49 20.57
CA PHE A 28 4.44 -0.64 20.87
C PHE A 28 4.83 -0.70 22.36
N TYR A 29 5.25 0.43 22.94
CA TYR A 29 5.56 0.52 24.37
C TYR A 29 4.32 0.49 25.26
N LEU A 30 3.23 1.19 24.89
CA LEU A 30 2.02 1.23 25.71
C LEU A 30 1.35 -0.14 25.88
N TYR A 31 1.50 -1.03 24.89
CA TYR A 31 0.95 -2.39 24.95
C TYR A 31 1.95 -3.41 25.49
N GLY A 32 3.16 -3.01 25.89
CA GLY A 32 4.18 -3.92 26.43
C GLY A 32 4.75 -4.89 25.40
N ILE A 33 4.71 -4.54 24.10
CA ILE A 33 5.26 -5.39 23.03
C ILE A 33 6.81 -5.33 23.06
N ASP A 34 7.38 -4.27 23.62
CA ASP A 34 8.83 -4.12 23.83
C ASP A 34 9.44 -5.19 24.72
N LYS A 35 8.65 -5.85 25.57
CA LYS A 35 9.13 -6.93 26.45
C LYS A 35 9.34 -8.27 25.75
N ILE A 36 8.74 -8.46 24.58
CA ILE A 36 8.80 -9.71 23.82
C ILE A 36 9.66 -9.61 22.56
N VAL A 37 10.09 -8.40 22.19
CA VAL A 37 10.92 -8.13 21.02
C VAL A 37 12.32 -7.73 21.49
N GLU A 38 13.35 -8.19 20.80
CA GLU A 38 14.72 -7.82 21.11
C GLU A 38 14.97 -6.32 20.92
N SER A 39 15.75 -5.72 21.82
CA SER A 39 16.13 -4.31 21.72
C SER A 39 16.88 -3.97 20.42
N SER A 40 17.64 -4.93 19.89
CA SER A 40 18.33 -4.88 18.59
C SER A 40 17.34 -4.63 17.43
N THR A 41 16.22 -5.35 17.42
CA THR A 41 15.14 -5.26 16.45
C THR A 41 14.47 -3.89 16.47
N VAL A 42 14.21 -3.35 17.67
CA VAL A 42 13.63 -2.00 17.84
C VAL A 42 14.59 -0.93 17.32
N LEU A 43 15.87 -1.04 17.66
CA LEU A 43 16.91 -0.12 17.17
C LEU A 43 17.01 -0.16 15.63
N LEU A 44 17.08 -1.35 15.03
CA LEU A 44 17.15 -1.52 13.58
C LEU A 44 15.91 -0.94 12.87
N THR A 45 14.72 -1.15 13.42
CA THR A 45 13.48 -0.57 12.88
C THR A 45 13.54 0.96 12.85
N ASN A 46 14.05 1.59 13.91
CA ASN A 46 14.17 3.05 13.99
C ASN A 46 15.28 3.60 13.08
N LEU A 47 16.43 2.91 13.00
CA LEU A 47 17.51 3.31 12.10
C LEU A 47 17.09 3.20 10.63
N ASP A 48 16.45 2.09 10.24
CA ASP A 48 15.90 1.90 8.89
C ASP A 48 14.92 3.03 8.52
N PHE A 49 14.06 3.42 9.47
CA PHE A 49 13.15 4.54 9.31
C PHE A 49 13.90 5.86 9.05
N ILE A 50 14.84 6.23 9.93
CA ILE A 50 15.61 7.48 9.81
C ILE A 50 16.34 7.54 8.46
N ILE A 51 17.02 6.47 8.08
CA ILE A 51 17.79 6.41 6.84
C ILE A 51 16.87 6.49 5.62
N THR A 52 15.78 5.73 5.61
CA THR A 52 14.81 5.78 4.51
C THR A 52 14.26 7.20 4.37
N ILE A 53 13.87 7.85 5.46
CA ILE A 53 13.33 9.22 5.42
C ILE A 53 14.37 10.26 4.98
N LEU A 54 15.62 10.15 5.47
CA LEU A 54 16.71 11.02 5.05
C LEU A 54 16.99 10.86 3.56
N LEU A 55 17.11 9.61 3.09
CA LEU A 55 17.35 9.26 1.68
C LEU A 55 16.27 9.87 0.77
N LEU A 56 15.00 9.69 1.13
CA LEU A 56 13.87 10.23 0.39
C LEU A 56 13.87 11.76 0.43
N SER A 57 14.16 12.37 1.58
CA SER A 57 14.23 13.83 1.72
C SER A 57 15.30 14.42 0.78
N LEU A 58 16.48 13.83 0.76
CA LEU A 58 17.56 14.20 -0.16
C LEU A 58 17.16 13.99 -1.62
N PHE A 59 16.55 12.85 -1.94
CA PHE A 59 16.08 12.57 -3.30
C PHE A 59 15.09 13.63 -3.79
N PHE A 60 14.09 13.97 -2.97
CA PHE A 60 13.08 15.00 -3.29
C PHE A 60 13.70 16.39 -3.40
N ALA A 61 14.65 16.75 -2.53
CA ALA A 61 15.35 18.02 -2.59
C ALA A 61 16.15 18.16 -3.90
N PHE A 62 16.99 17.18 -4.22
CA PHE A 62 17.87 17.22 -5.40
C PHE A 62 17.14 17.00 -6.73
N ASN A 63 15.99 16.33 -6.75
CA ASN A 63 15.23 16.04 -7.97
C ASN A 63 13.90 16.80 -8.06
N SER A 64 13.68 17.83 -7.24
CA SER A 64 12.42 18.58 -7.17
C SER A 64 11.90 19.06 -8.53
N GLU A 65 12.76 19.59 -9.39
CA GLU A 65 12.38 20.01 -10.74
C GLU A 65 11.97 18.85 -11.65
N ARG A 66 12.69 17.72 -11.58
CA ARG A 66 12.40 16.54 -12.39
C ARG A 66 11.07 15.92 -11.97
N ILE A 67 10.80 15.86 -10.67
CA ILE A 67 9.53 15.41 -10.09
C ILE A 67 8.39 16.33 -10.52
N TYR A 68 8.60 17.64 -10.52
CA TYR A 68 7.61 18.59 -10.99
C TYR A 68 7.31 18.38 -12.50
N LYS A 69 8.34 18.26 -13.33
CA LYS A 69 8.21 17.96 -14.77
C LYS A 69 7.49 16.63 -15.01
N LEU A 70 7.76 15.61 -14.19
CA LEU A 70 7.10 14.31 -14.23
C LEU A 70 5.58 14.44 -14.01
N LYS A 71 5.17 15.18 -12.98
CA LYS A 71 3.76 15.47 -12.70
C LYS A 71 3.10 16.24 -13.84
N MET A 72 3.75 17.30 -14.33
CA MET A 72 3.22 18.10 -15.43
C MET A 72 3.06 17.27 -16.71
N TYR A 73 4.03 16.40 -17.02
CA TYR A 73 3.94 15.46 -18.13
C TYR A 73 2.71 14.57 -18.01
N TYR A 74 2.46 14.00 -16.83
CA TYR A 74 1.30 13.15 -16.58
C TYR A 74 -0.04 13.88 -16.78
N PHE A 75 -0.19 15.09 -16.22
CA PHE A 75 -1.44 15.85 -16.34
C PHE A 75 -1.60 16.58 -17.69
N SER A 76 -0.53 16.65 -18.49
CA SER A 76 -0.59 17.19 -19.86
C SER A 76 -1.13 16.20 -20.89
N PHE A 77 -1.30 14.93 -20.53
CA PHE A 77 -1.87 13.94 -21.44
C PHE A 77 -3.34 14.26 -21.74
N ASN A 78 -3.60 14.76 -22.95
CA ASN A 78 -4.92 14.66 -23.56
C ASN A 78 -5.16 13.19 -23.92
N ILE A 79 -5.93 12.50 -23.08
CA ILE A 79 -6.29 11.11 -23.30
C ILE A 79 -7.23 11.07 -24.51
N SER A 80 -6.75 10.49 -25.62
CA SER A 80 -7.56 10.31 -26.83
C SER A 80 -8.84 9.55 -26.52
N PHE A 81 -9.94 9.87 -27.23
CA PHE A 81 -11.23 9.19 -27.07
C PHE A 81 -11.13 7.66 -27.05
N ALA A 82 -10.36 7.06 -27.96
CA ALA A 82 -10.16 5.60 -28.02
C ALA A 82 -9.59 5.01 -26.71
N LYS A 83 -8.65 5.70 -26.06
CA LYS A 83 -8.12 5.27 -24.75
C LYS A 83 -9.16 5.36 -23.65
N ILE A 84 -9.98 6.42 -23.67
CA ILE A 84 -11.09 6.57 -22.72
C ILE A 84 -12.05 5.39 -22.90
N GLN A 85 -12.37 4.98 -24.14
CA GLN A 85 -13.22 3.82 -24.39
C GLN A 85 -12.60 2.50 -23.91
N VAL A 86 -11.30 2.26 -24.14
CA VAL A 86 -10.63 1.07 -23.61
C VAL A 86 -10.63 1.05 -22.09
N LEU A 87 -10.29 2.18 -21.45
CA LEU A 87 -10.31 2.33 -20.00
C LEU A 87 -11.71 2.13 -19.43
N LYS A 88 -12.73 2.66 -20.11
CA LYS A 88 -14.14 2.53 -19.75
C LYS A 88 -14.63 1.10 -19.88
N LEU A 89 -14.29 0.40 -20.97
CA LEU A 89 -14.65 -1.00 -21.18
C LEU A 89 -13.97 -1.90 -20.14
N PHE A 90 -12.66 -1.73 -19.94
CA PHE A 90 -11.92 -2.50 -18.95
C PHE A 90 -12.44 -2.24 -17.53
N GLY A 91 -12.72 -0.98 -17.19
CA GLY A 91 -13.35 -0.60 -15.93
C GLY A 91 -14.75 -1.21 -15.78
N PHE A 92 -15.58 -1.19 -16.83
CA PHE A 92 -16.91 -1.79 -16.78
C PHE A 92 -16.84 -3.30 -16.53
N LEU A 93 -15.96 -4.03 -17.24
CA LEU A 93 -15.72 -5.46 -17.01
C LEU A 93 -15.27 -5.73 -15.58
N GLY A 94 -14.35 -4.92 -15.06
CA GLY A 94 -13.88 -5.03 -13.67
C GLY A 94 -15.01 -4.80 -12.66
N VAL A 95 -15.90 -3.85 -12.90
CA VAL A 95 -17.10 -3.63 -12.07
C VAL A 95 -18.00 -4.85 -12.09
N CYS A 96 -18.28 -5.45 -13.25
CA CYS A 96 -19.09 -6.67 -13.34
C CYS A 96 -18.48 -7.83 -12.54
N VAL A 97 -17.17 -8.03 -12.65
CA VAL A 97 -16.45 -9.07 -11.90
C VAL A 97 -16.52 -8.80 -10.39
N LEU A 98 -16.27 -7.57 -9.96
CA LEU A 98 -16.34 -7.23 -8.54
C LEU A 98 -17.77 -7.28 -7.99
N LEU A 99 -18.78 -6.94 -8.78
CA LEU A 99 -20.19 -7.06 -8.38
C LEU A 99 -20.55 -8.52 -8.07
N PHE A 100 -20.07 -9.46 -8.90
CA PHE A 100 -20.26 -10.89 -8.68
C PHE A 100 -19.71 -11.33 -7.32
N TYR A 101 -18.47 -10.95 -7.00
CA TYR A 101 -17.86 -11.28 -5.70
C TYR A 101 -18.43 -10.49 -4.52
N ALA A 102 -18.77 -9.21 -4.72
CA ALA A 102 -19.35 -8.35 -3.69
C ALA A 102 -20.69 -8.89 -3.20
N LYS A 103 -21.49 -9.50 -4.07
CA LYS A 103 -22.77 -10.13 -3.70
C LYS A 103 -22.58 -11.18 -2.60
N GLU A 104 -21.61 -12.08 -2.77
CA GLU A 104 -21.33 -13.15 -1.81
C GLU A 104 -20.77 -12.60 -0.50
N SER A 105 -19.81 -11.67 -0.57
CA SER A 105 -19.24 -11.03 0.61
C SER A 105 -20.30 -10.26 1.40
N LEU A 106 -21.17 -9.52 0.71
CA LEU A 106 -22.24 -8.75 1.33
C LEU A 106 -23.29 -9.66 1.99
N ALA A 107 -23.61 -10.80 1.39
CA ALA A 107 -24.50 -11.79 2.01
C ALA A 107 -23.93 -12.34 3.33
N LEU A 108 -22.62 -12.60 3.41
CA LEU A 108 -21.97 -13.05 4.65
C LEU A 108 -21.90 -11.94 5.70
N ILE A 109 -21.59 -10.71 5.28
CA ILE A 109 -21.59 -9.52 6.14
C ILE A 109 -22.96 -9.32 6.78
N LEU A 110 -24.04 -9.39 5.99
CA LEU A 110 -25.41 -9.23 6.48
C LEU A 110 -25.85 -10.34 7.44
N LYS A 111 -25.26 -11.53 7.32
CA LYS A 111 -25.44 -12.65 8.27
C LYS A 111 -24.61 -12.49 9.55
N GLY A 112 -23.81 -11.43 9.66
CA GLY A 112 -22.96 -11.16 10.81
C GLY A 112 -21.70 -12.03 10.90
N VAL A 113 -21.36 -12.74 9.82
CA VAL A 113 -20.18 -13.62 9.76
C VAL A 113 -18.91 -12.78 9.90
N GLY A 114 -18.03 -13.17 10.82
CA GLY A 114 -16.77 -12.48 11.05
C GLY A 114 -15.86 -12.53 9.83
N ARG A 115 -14.97 -11.54 9.67
CA ARG A 115 -14.06 -11.48 8.50
C ARG A 115 -13.24 -12.76 8.30
N GLN A 116 -12.72 -13.33 9.39
CA GLN A 116 -11.89 -14.53 9.34
C GLN A 116 -12.68 -15.71 8.80
N GLU A 117 -13.85 -15.97 9.38
CA GLU A 117 -14.78 -17.00 8.94
C GLU A 117 -15.27 -16.77 7.49
N ALA A 118 -15.48 -15.52 7.09
CA ALA A 118 -15.85 -15.20 5.71
C ALA A 118 -14.73 -15.51 4.70
N VAL A 119 -13.46 -15.37 5.08
CA VAL A 119 -12.32 -15.78 4.23
C VAL A 119 -12.25 -17.29 4.13
N ASP A 120 -12.54 -18.01 5.21
CA ASP A 120 -12.54 -19.47 5.23
C ASP A 120 -13.68 -20.04 4.37
N ILE A 121 -14.87 -19.43 4.42
CA ILE A 121 -16.05 -19.85 3.63
C ILE A 121 -15.90 -19.53 2.14
N LEU A 122 -15.42 -18.34 1.79
CA LEU A 122 -15.32 -17.92 0.38
C LEU A 122 -14.10 -18.52 -0.33
N GLY A 123 -13.21 -19.20 0.40
CA GLY A 123 -11.94 -19.70 -0.10
C GLY A 123 -10.96 -18.59 -0.47
N ARG A 124 -9.77 -18.99 -0.94
CA ARG A 124 -8.72 -18.05 -1.36
C ARG A 124 -9.25 -17.12 -2.46
N SER A 125 -8.93 -15.83 -2.36
CA SER A 125 -9.43 -14.82 -3.31
C SER A 125 -9.03 -15.16 -4.74
N SER A 126 -10.02 -15.26 -5.62
CA SER A 126 -9.81 -15.43 -7.08
C SER A 126 -8.82 -14.39 -7.62
N ILE A 127 -7.92 -14.81 -8.51
CA ILE A 127 -6.95 -13.93 -9.16
C ILE A 127 -7.64 -12.74 -9.83
N LEU A 128 -8.82 -12.95 -10.43
CA LEU A 128 -9.60 -11.87 -11.05
C LEU A 128 -10.11 -10.86 -10.03
N LYS A 129 -10.58 -11.34 -8.86
CA LYS A 129 -11.00 -10.48 -7.74
C LYS A 129 -9.84 -9.59 -7.29
N VAL A 130 -8.66 -10.17 -7.10
CA VAL A 130 -7.43 -9.43 -6.69
C VAL A 130 -6.99 -8.45 -7.77
N LEU A 131 -6.96 -8.88 -9.04
CA LEU A 131 -6.56 -8.04 -10.17
C LEU A 131 -7.43 -6.80 -10.28
N PHE A 132 -8.75 -6.97 -10.41
CA PHE A 132 -9.65 -5.82 -10.55
C PHE A 132 -9.73 -5.00 -9.27
N GLY A 133 -9.70 -5.64 -8.09
CA GLY A 133 -9.66 -4.93 -6.82
C GLY A 133 -8.46 -3.99 -6.70
N LYS A 134 -7.25 -4.52 -6.89
CA LYS A 134 -6.03 -3.70 -6.84
C LYS A 134 -6.00 -2.68 -7.98
N PHE A 135 -6.45 -3.04 -9.18
CA PHE A 135 -6.57 -2.08 -10.27
C PHE A 135 -7.41 -0.86 -9.87
N PHE A 136 -8.62 -1.03 -9.31
CA PHE A 136 -9.45 0.12 -8.89
C PHE A 136 -8.84 0.90 -7.73
N VAL A 137 -8.33 0.21 -6.69
CA VAL A 137 -7.69 0.86 -5.53
C VAL A 137 -6.57 1.80 -5.98
N TYR A 138 -5.70 1.35 -6.89
CA TYR A 138 -4.57 2.17 -7.32
C TYR A 138 -4.92 3.16 -8.44
N SER A 139 -5.96 2.94 -9.23
CA SER A 139 -6.30 3.79 -10.38
C SER A 139 -7.31 4.91 -10.08
N VAL A 140 -8.19 4.74 -9.07
CA VAL A 140 -9.33 5.66 -8.83
C VAL A 140 -8.88 7.12 -8.63
N VAL A 141 -7.81 7.35 -7.87
CA VAL A 141 -7.27 8.70 -7.63
C VAL A 141 -6.81 9.33 -8.95
N PHE A 142 -6.06 8.56 -9.73
CA PHE A 142 -5.52 9.04 -11.00
C PHE A 142 -6.64 9.36 -11.99
N VAL A 143 -7.60 8.45 -12.20
CA VAL A 143 -8.72 8.65 -13.13
C VAL A 143 -9.58 9.86 -12.73
N CYS A 144 -9.84 10.04 -11.43
CA CYS A 144 -10.60 11.19 -10.95
C CYS A 144 -9.91 12.53 -11.21
N LEU A 145 -8.57 12.56 -11.20
CA LEU A 145 -7.78 13.76 -11.46
C LEU A 145 -7.52 14.02 -12.96
N LEU A 146 -7.70 13.02 -13.82
CA LEU A 146 -7.58 13.18 -15.27
C LEU A 146 -8.82 13.88 -15.85
N ASN A 147 -8.63 14.51 -17.01
CA ASN A 147 -9.71 15.14 -17.77
C ASN A 147 -10.47 14.10 -18.61
N VAL A 148 -11.20 13.21 -17.92
CA VAL A 148 -12.07 12.19 -18.51
C VAL A 148 -13.54 12.51 -18.22
N ASP A 149 -14.44 11.90 -18.99
CA ASP A 149 -15.88 12.09 -18.83
C ASP A 149 -16.41 11.58 -17.47
N LYS A 150 -17.55 12.11 -17.04
CA LYS A 150 -18.16 11.79 -15.74
C LYS A 150 -18.51 10.30 -15.59
N ILE A 151 -18.86 9.61 -16.68
CA ILE A 151 -19.23 8.19 -16.64
C ILE A 151 -18.00 7.35 -16.34
N THR A 152 -16.86 7.63 -16.99
CA THR A 152 -15.59 6.96 -16.68
C THR A 152 -15.19 7.17 -15.21
N LYS A 153 -15.33 8.38 -14.66
CA LYS A 153 -15.06 8.62 -13.23
C LYS A 153 -15.99 7.81 -12.33
N LEU A 154 -17.29 7.75 -12.65
CA LEU A 154 -18.28 6.98 -11.90
C LEU A 154 -17.93 5.49 -11.88
N ILE A 155 -17.56 4.91 -13.02
CA ILE A 155 -17.16 3.49 -13.11
C ILE A 155 -16.01 3.18 -12.14
N PHE A 156 -14.99 4.04 -12.08
CA PHE A 156 -13.83 3.81 -11.21
C PHE A 156 -14.16 4.01 -9.73
N ILE A 157 -15.02 4.97 -9.39
CA ILE A 157 -15.52 5.14 -8.02
C ILE A 157 -16.34 3.92 -7.60
N THR A 158 -17.27 3.46 -8.45
CA THR A 158 -18.08 2.26 -8.19
C THR A 158 -17.21 1.02 -8.06
N GLY A 159 -16.24 0.82 -8.96
CA GLY A 159 -15.30 -0.30 -8.88
C GLY A 159 -14.46 -0.28 -7.61
N PHE A 160 -14.00 0.90 -7.17
CA PHE A 160 -13.30 1.05 -5.89
C PHE A 160 -14.22 0.68 -4.71
N LEU A 161 -15.44 1.21 -4.64
CA LEU A 161 -16.38 0.88 -3.57
C LEU A 161 -16.70 -0.62 -3.52
N LEU A 162 -16.93 -1.25 -4.68
CA LEU A 162 -17.12 -2.69 -4.78
C LEU A 162 -15.88 -3.47 -4.34
N SER A 163 -14.67 -2.98 -4.61
CA SER A 163 -13.44 -3.62 -4.12
C SER A 163 -13.38 -3.58 -2.59
N VAL A 164 -13.71 -2.45 -1.96
CA VAL A 164 -13.72 -2.32 -0.49
C VAL A 164 -14.72 -3.30 0.14
N VAL A 165 -15.91 -3.44 -0.45
CA VAL A 165 -16.92 -4.41 -0.01
C VAL A 165 -16.47 -5.85 -0.25
N SER A 166 -15.94 -6.15 -1.43
CA SER A 166 -15.51 -7.51 -1.80
C SER A 166 -14.36 -8.03 -0.94
N PHE A 167 -13.45 -7.16 -0.52
CA PHE A 167 -12.32 -7.52 0.35
C PHE A 167 -12.58 -7.27 1.83
N SER A 168 -13.69 -6.62 2.18
CA SER A 168 -14.00 -6.14 3.54
C SER A 168 -12.80 -5.41 4.19
N SER A 169 -12.07 -4.63 3.39
CA SER A 169 -10.72 -4.17 3.72
C SER A 169 -10.65 -2.67 3.95
N ARG A 170 -10.38 -2.29 5.21
CA ARG A 170 -10.15 -0.89 5.63
C ARG A 170 -8.83 -0.33 5.09
N SER A 171 -7.84 -1.19 4.85
CA SER A 171 -6.52 -0.76 4.38
C SER A 171 -6.55 -0.21 2.96
N ASP A 172 -7.46 -0.69 2.10
CA ASP A 172 -7.57 -0.20 0.73
C ASP A 172 -8.08 1.26 0.68
N VAL A 173 -8.93 1.67 1.63
CA VAL A 173 -9.34 3.08 1.79
C VAL A 173 -8.16 3.95 2.23
N ALA A 174 -7.34 3.46 3.17
CA ALA A 174 -6.14 4.17 3.61
C ALA A 174 -5.13 4.32 2.47
N VAL A 175 -4.95 3.29 1.62
CA VAL A 175 -4.09 3.36 0.43
C VAL A 175 -4.54 4.47 -0.51
N VAL A 176 -5.83 4.52 -0.86
CA VAL A 176 -6.40 5.58 -1.73
C VAL A 176 -6.17 6.96 -1.11
N PHE A 177 -6.36 7.10 0.20
CA PHE A 177 -6.08 8.34 0.91
C PHE A 177 -4.62 8.76 0.80
N PHE A 178 -3.66 7.86 1.07
CA PHE A 178 -2.25 8.19 0.99
C PHE A 178 -1.82 8.55 -0.43
N ILE A 179 -2.31 7.84 -1.45
CA ILE A 179 -2.05 8.19 -2.86
C ILE A 179 -2.61 9.59 -3.16
N PHE A 180 -3.85 9.88 -2.76
CA PHE A 180 -4.44 11.21 -2.91
C PHE A 180 -3.63 12.28 -2.19
N PHE A 181 -3.19 12.02 -0.97
CA PHE A 181 -2.36 12.91 -0.16
C PHE A 181 -1.05 13.24 -0.88
N ILE A 182 -0.31 12.22 -1.33
CA ILE A 182 0.98 12.39 -2.03
C ILE A 182 0.80 13.21 -3.31
N VAL A 183 -0.19 12.89 -4.15
CA VAL A 183 -0.43 13.61 -5.43
C VAL A 183 -0.68 15.10 -5.20
N ASN A 184 -1.38 15.46 -4.11
CA ASN A 184 -1.67 16.84 -3.75
C ASN A 184 -0.49 17.55 -3.06
N MET A 185 0.32 16.84 -2.27
CA MET A 185 1.45 17.42 -1.55
C MET A 185 2.68 17.68 -2.44
N VAL A 186 2.90 16.89 -3.49
CA VAL A 186 4.03 17.06 -4.43
C VAL A 186 4.00 18.41 -5.18
N ASN A 187 2.86 19.11 -5.21
CA ASN A 187 2.80 20.51 -5.66
C ASN A 187 1.76 21.28 -4.84
N PHE A 188 2.11 21.52 -3.59
CA PHE A 188 1.22 22.09 -2.60
C PHE A 188 0.74 23.50 -2.96
N ASN A 189 -0.56 23.71 -2.75
CA ASN A 189 -1.18 25.03 -2.64
C ASN A 189 -2.26 24.96 -1.55
N LEU A 190 -2.72 26.13 -1.08
CA LEU A 190 -3.73 26.20 0.00
C LEU A 190 -5.02 25.46 -0.38
N THR A 191 -5.45 25.51 -1.64
CA THR A 191 -6.61 24.75 -2.12
C THR A 191 -6.39 23.23 -2.00
N ALA A 192 -5.19 22.73 -2.26
CA ALA A 192 -4.82 21.34 -2.11
C ALA A 192 -4.82 20.92 -0.63
N PHE A 193 -4.38 21.80 0.27
CA PHE A 193 -4.46 21.58 1.72
C PHE A 193 -5.91 21.37 2.17
N PHE A 194 -6.81 22.30 1.84
CA PHE A 194 -8.23 22.18 2.22
C PHE A 194 -8.92 20.98 1.56
N LYS A 195 -8.52 20.62 0.32
CA LYS A 195 -8.97 19.39 -0.32
C LYS A 195 -8.54 18.17 0.51
N VAL A 196 -7.25 18.05 0.84
CA VAL A 196 -6.74 16.95 1.67
C VAL A 196 -7.48 16.87 2.99
N LEU A 197 -7.64 18.00 3.71
CA LEU A 197 -8.37 18.03 4.96
C LEU A 197 -9.80 17.49 4.83
N LYS A 198 -10.55 17.93 3.80
CA LYS A 198 -11.89 17.42 3.50
C LYS A 198 -11.90 15.91 3.25
N TYR A 199 -10.95 15.41 2.47
CA TYR A 199 -10.87 13.97 2.17
C TYR A 199 -10.42 13.14 3.37
N THR A 200 -9.59 13.68 4.28
CA THR A 200 -9.24 13.03 5.55
C THR A 200 -10.50 12.75 6.37
N VAL A 201 -11.40 13.74 6.49
CA VAL A 201 -12.69 13.56 7.20
C VAL A 201 -13.53 12.47 6.55
N ILE A 202 -13.66 12.48 5.21
CA ILE A 202 -14.42 11.46 4.47
C ILE A 202 -13.85 10.06 4.71
N VAL A 203 -12.52 9.93 4.73
CA VAL A 203 -11.83 8.65 4.96
C VAL A 203 -12.07 8.13 6.37
N ILE A 204 -11.95 9.00 7.39
CA ILE A 204 -12.25 8.64 8.78
C ILE A 204 -13.68 8.13 8.89
N VAL A 205 -14.66 8.87 8.36
CA VAL A 205 -16.08 8.48 8.36
C VAL A 205 -16.28 7.16 7.63
N SER A 206 -15.65 6.97 6.47
CA SER A 206 -15.75 5.73 5.69
C SER A 206 -15.17 4.53 6.43
N VAL A 207 -14.02 4.68 7.10
CA VAL A 207 -13.39 3.62 7.90
C VAL A 207 -14.26 3.26 9.11
N LEU A 208 -14.86 4.25 9.78
CA LEU A 208 -15.81 4.02 10.86
C LEU A 208 -17.02 3.23 10.36
N PHE A 209 -17.61 3.65 9.23
CA PHE A 209 -18.75 2.98 8.61
C PHE A 209 -18.41 1.53 8.22
N ILE A 210 -17.27 1.29 7.59
CA ILE A 210 -16.81 -0.07 7.24
C ILE A 210 -16.60 -0.91 8.51
N THR A 211 -16.01 -0.33 9.57
CA THR A 211 -15.78 -1.07 10.82
C THR A 211 -17.10 -1.50 11.47
N LEU A 212 -18.07 -0.58 11.53
CA LEU A 212 -19.38 -0.81 12.13
C LEU A 212 -20.24 -1.80 11.34
N PHE A 213 -20.42 -1.54 10.04
CA PHE A 213 -21.40 -2.26 9.23
C PHE A 213 -20.82 -3.45 8.49
N ILE A 214 -19.55 -3.39 8.06
CA ILE A 214 -18.94 -4.42 7.22
C ILE A 214 -18.19 -5.46 8.04
N GLN A 215 -17.59 -5.08 9.16
CA GLN A 215 -16.81 -6.02 9.99
C GLN A 215 -17.57 -6.56 11.20
N ASN A 216 -18.81 -6.11 11.43
CA ASN A 216 -19.69 -6.50 12.54
C ASN A 216 -18.97 -6.54 13.91
N ARG A 217 -17.96 -5.67 14.10
CA ARG A 217 -17.23 -5.60 15.36
C ARG A 217 -18.03 -4.72 16.30
N GLN A 218 -18.64 -5.32 17.32
CA GLN A 218 -19.25 -4.56 18.41
C GLN A 218 -18.19 -3.62 18.99
N LEU A 219 -18.50 -2.32 19.03
CA LEU A 219 -17.65 -1.35 19.72
C LEU A 219 -17.75 -1.64 21.21
N GLU A 220 -16.70 -2.26 21.77
CA GLU A 220 -16.59 -2.66 23.18
C GLU A 220 -16.85 -1.49 24.15
N SER A 221 -16.74 -0.24 23.71
CA SER A 221 -17.27 0.93 24.42
C SER A 221 -17.84 1.98 23.46
N GLN A 222 -18.94 2.64 23.85
CA GLN A 222 -19.55 3.73 23.09
C GLN A 222 -18.63 4.97 22.97
N PHE A 223 -17.68 5.13 23.90
CA PHE A 223 -16.81 6.31 23.99
C PHE A 223 -15.43 6.11 23.31
N MET A 224 -14.78 4.94 23.47
CA MET A 224 -13.54 4.64 22.72
C MET A 224 -13.81 4.00 21.36
N GLY A 225 -15.05 3.61 21.07
CA GLY A 225 -15.43 2.97 19.82
C GLY A 225 -14.97 3.70 18.55
N PRO A 226 -15.10 5.04 18.45
CA PRO A 226 -14.58 5.81 17.32
C PRO A 226 -13.05 5.86 17.22
N PHE A 227 -12.33 5.71 18.34
CA PHE A 227 -10.86 5.71 18.37
C PHE A 227 -10.26 4.32 18.12
N LYS A 228 -11.03 3.25 18.31
CA LYS A 228 -10.60 1.86 18.11
C LYS A 228 -9.99 1.59 16.73
N PRO A 229 -10.49 2.14 15.60
CA PRO A 229 -9.82 1.96 14.31
C PRO A 229 -8.45 2.65 14.20
N ILE A 230 -8.24 3.76 14.93
CA ILE A 230 -6.96 4.47 14.98
C ILE A 230 -5.97 3.67 15.83
N GLU A 231 -6.42 3.18 16.99
CA GLU A 231 -5.66 2.25 17.83
C GLU A 231 -5.27 0.99 17.06
N ASP A 232 -6.25 0.31 16.44
CA ASP A 232 -6.04 -0.88 15.58
C ASP A 232 -5.00 -0.59 14.49
N PHE A 233 -5.00 0.60 13.89
CA PHE A 233 -4.05 0.98 12.84
C PHE A 233 -2.62 1.03 13.37
N PHE A 234 -2.39 1.69 14.50
CA PHE A 234 -1.05 1.78 15.10
C PHE A 234 -0.59 0.46 15.71
N LEU A 235 -1.50 -0.26 16.37
CA LEU A 235 -1.25 -1.56 16.96
C LEU A 235 -0.91 -2.60 15.89
N TYR A 236 -1.65 -2.64 14.79
CA TYR A 236 -1.30 -3.52 13.67
C TYR A 236 0.02 -3.13 13.01
N GLY A 237 0.36 -1.84 13.02
CA GLY A 237 1.68 -1.35 12.65
C GLY A 237 2.78 -1.91 13.55
N SER A 238 2.60 -1.89 14.88
CA SER A 238 3.61 -2.34 15.85
C SER A 238 3.88 -3.85 15.76
N TYR A 239 2.89 -4.64 15.35
CA TYR A 239 3.07 -6.08 15.11
C TYR A 239 4.17 -6.41 14.12
N SER A 240 4.51 -5.49 13.22
CA SER A 240 5.63 -5.69 12.29
C SER A 240 6.99 -5.80 12.96
N MET A 241 7.18 -5.23 14.16
CA MET A 241 8.40 -5.41 14.93
C MET A 241 8.51 -6.85 15.44
N VAL A 242 7.42 -7.44 15.92
CA VAL A 242 7.36 -8.86 16.32
C VAL A 242 7.61 -9.77 15.12
N LEU A 243 6.91 -9.52 14.01
CA LEU A 243 7.05 -10.34 12.80
C LEU A 243 8.42 -10.19 12.11
N SER A 244 9.18 -9.14 12.43
CA SER A 244 10.49 -8.93 11.85
C SER A 244 11.50 -10.00 12.27
N GLU A 245 11.47 -10.46 13.51
CA GLU A 245 12.38 -11.51 14.01
C GLU A 245 12.15 -12.83 13.27
N ARG A 246 10.87 -13.19 13.06
CA ARG A 246 10.52 -14.34 12.23
C ARG A 246 10.96 -14.17 10.77
N ALA A 247 10.83 -12.97 10.20
CA ALA A 247 11.33 -12.73 8.84
C ALA A 247 12.86 -12.83 8.74
N ILE A 248 13.60 -12.40 9.77
CA ILE A 248 15.05 -12.52 9.84
C ILE A 248 15.42 -14.00 9.78
N GLU A 249 14.89 -14.81 10.71
CA GLU A 249 15.11 -16.27 10.76
C GLU A 249 14.81 -16.96 9.42
N PHE A 250 13.68 -16.63 8.80
CA PHE A 250 13.27 -17.23 7.52
C PHE A 250 14.12 -16.78 6.32
N SER A 251 14.99 -15.78 6.47
CA SER A 251 15.78 -15.20 5.38
C SER A 251 17.27 -15.50 5.43
N GLU A 252 17.72 -16.25 6.45
CA GLU A 252 19.14 -16.63 6.65
C GLU A 252 19.63 -17.68 5.65
N SER A 253 18.74 -18.41 4.97
CA SER A 253 19.16 -19.40 3.97
C SER A 253 19.74 -18.73 2.72
N GLY A 254 20.94 -19.17 2.29
CA GLY A 254 21.68 -18.55 1.19
C GLY A 254 20.95 -18.56 -0.16
N GLU A 255 19.99 -19.47 -0.36
CA GLU A 255 19.12 -19.46 -1.54
C GLU A 255 18.21 -18.21 -1.63
N LYS A 256 18.02 -17.50 -0.52
CA LYS A 256 17.11 -16.35 -0.40
C LYS A 256 17.77 -15.00 -0.56
N TYR A 257 19.04 -14.93 -0.94
CA TYR A 257 19.72 -13.64 -1.20
C TYR A 257 18.94 -12.71 -2.15
N ILE A 258 18.21 -13.25 -3.13
CA ILE A 258 17.43 -12.42 -4.08
C ILE A 258 16.04 -12.03 -3.51
N PHE A 259 15.56 -12.71 -2.48
CA PHE A 259 14.23 -12.52 -1.91
C PHE A 259 13.97 -11.07 -1.43
N PRO A 260 14.89 -10.36 -0.76
CA PRO A 260 14.66 -8.98 -0.35
C PRO A 260 14.38 -8.02 -1.54
N PHE A 261 14.87 -8.32 -2.74
CA PHE A 261 14.68 -7.47 -3.92
C PHE A 261 13.39 -7.78 -4.68
N ILE A 262 13.07 -9.07 -4.80
CA ILE A 262 12.03 -9.56 -5.71
C ILE A 262 10.90 -10.24 -4.91
N GLY A 263 11.16 -10.89 -3.78
CA GLY A 263 10.12 -11.47 -2.92
C GLY A 263 9.49 -12.71 -3.52
N TYR A 264 8.16 -12.82 -3.47
CA TYR A 264 7.38 -14.02 -3.79
C TYR A 264 7.79 -14.74 -5.07
N LEU A 265 8.13 -14.01 -6.13
CA LEU A 265 8.53 -14.62 -7.41
C LEU A 265 9.81 -15.46 -7.27
N THR A 266 10.77 -15.03 -6.43
CA THR A 266 11.96 -15.85 -6.15
C THR A 266 11.60 -17.12 -5.39
N GLU A 267 10.74 -17.00 -4.38
CA GLU A 267 10.30 -18.16 -3.61
C GLU A 267 9.60 -19.20 -4.49
N PHE A 268 8.79 -18.77 -5.44
CA PHE A 268 8.13 -19.66 -6.40
C PHE A 268 9.13 -20.53 -7.18
N PHE A 269 10.28 -19.97 -7.55
CA PHE A 269 11.33 -20.74 -8.23
C PHE A 269 12.11 -21.63 -7.25
N ILE A 270 12.46 -21.13 -6.06
CA ILE A 270 13.21 -21.88 -5.04
C ILE A 270 12.42 -23.12 -4.58
N VAL A 271 11.12 -22.98 -4.33
CA VAL A 271 10.23 -24.08 -3.94
C VAL A 271 10.14 -25.13 -5.04
N LYS A 272 10.02 -24.71 -6.30
CA LYS A 272 9.99 -25.64 -7.45
C LYS A 272 11.29 -26.42 -7.62
N LEU A 273 12.41 -25.84 -7.21
CA LEU A 273 13.72 -26.50 -7.21
C LEU A 273 13.94 -27.38 -5.97
N GLY A 274 12.99 -27.40 -5.01
CA GLY A 274 13.07 -28.21 -3.80
C GLY A 274 14.22 -27.81 -2.86
N SER A 275 14.68 -26.57 -2.94
CA SER A 275 15.92 -26.15 -2.28
C SER A 275 15.73 -25.62 -0.85
N THR A 276 14.51 -25.19 -0.49
CA THR A 276 14.22 -24.52 0.80
C THR A 276 13.39 -25.38 1.75
N ASN A 277 13.79 -25.40 3.03
CA ASN A 277 12.99 -25.95 4.12
C ASN A 277 12.04 -24.91 4.74
N ASN A 278 12.28 -23.63 4.51
CA ASN A 278 11.58 -22.51 5.15
C ASN A 278 10.80 -21.69 4.13
N THR A 279 9.79 -22.25 3.49
CA THR A 279 9.07 -21.58 2.39
C THR A 279 8.33 -20.30 2.84
N VAL A 280 8.52 -19.19 2.12
CA VAL A 280 7.79 -17.91 2.27
C VAL A 280 6.77 -17.75 1.14
N ASP A 281 5.70 -18.53 1.20
CA ASP A 281 4.61 -18.52 0.22
C ASP A 281 3.33 -17.86 0.76
N SER A 282 2.22 -18.07 0.04
CA SER A 282 0.92 -17.54 0.47
C SER A 282 0.44 -18.16 1.78
N ASP A 283 0.84 -19.39 2.10
CA ASP A 283 0.48 -20.06 3.34
C ASP A 283 1.25 -19.43 4.51
N PHE A 284 2.56 -19.24 4.39
CA PHE A 284 3.36 -18.51 5.39
C PHE A 284 2.76 -17.14 5.76
N ILE A 285 2.30 -16.39 4.76
CA ILE A 285 1.78 -15.02 4.95
C ILE A 285 0.38 -15.02 5.56
N SER A 286 -0.41 -16.08 5.30
CA SER A 286 -1.76 -16.24 5.85
C SER A 286 -1.78 -16.72 7.30
N GLN A 287 -0.74 -17.43 7.74
CA GLN A 287 -0.63 -17.95 9.10
C GLN A 287 -0.56 -16.80 10.12
N PHE A 288 -1.43 -16.87 11.12
CA PHE A 288 -1.41 -15.95 12.24
C PHE A 288 -0.34 -16.38 13.24
N VAL A 289 0.53 -15.44 13.59
CA VAL A 289 1.49 -15.57 14.68
C VAL A 289 0.83 -15.07 15.95
N LEU A 290 0.69 -15.94 16.93
CA LEU A 290 0.17 -15.61 18.24
C LEU A 290 1.32 -15.19 19.15
N PHE A 291 1.14 -14.08 19.86
CA PHE A 291 2.08 -13.62 20.88
C PHE A 291 1.33 -12.97 22.04
N TYR A 292 1.98 -12.95 23.19
CA TYR A 292 1.40 -12.44 24.44
C TYR A 292 2.07 -11.13 24.80
N SER A 293 1.28 -10.05 24.85
CA SER A 293 1.71 -8.76 25.40
C SER A 293 1.26 -8.64 26.85
N ASP A 294 1.67 -7.56 27.52
CA ASP A 294 1.21 -7.25 28.88
C ASP A 294 -0.32 -7.08 28.98
N VAL A 295 -0.96 -6.67 27.89
CA VAL A 295 -2.39 -6.33 27.88
C VAL A 295 -3.24 -7.54 27.51
N ARG A 296 -2.86 -8.28 26.47
CA ARG A 296 -3.63 -9.42 25.95
C ARG A 296 -2.81 -10.29 24.99
N GLN A 297 -3.39 -11.41 24.61
CA GLN A 297 -2.94 -12.16 23.45
C GLN A 297 -3.28 -11.39 22.17
N HIS A 298 -2.32 -11.34 21.25
CA HIS A 298 -2.46 -10.73 19.93
C HIS A 298 -2.20 -11.77 18.84
N ALA A 299 -2.81 -11.54 17.67
CA ALA A 299 -2.59 -12.33 16.46
C ALA A 299 -2.19 -11.39 15.33
N ALA A 300 -1.06 -11.68 14.68
CA ALA A 300 -0.56 -10.90 13.57
C ALA A 300 -0.25 -11.78 12.36
N ASN A 301 -0.56 -11.28 11.18
CA ASN A 301 -0.16 -11.85 9.90
C ASN A 301 0.18 -10.72 8.93
N VAL A 302 0.86 -11.03 7.82
CA VAL A 302 1.06 -10.13 6.67
C VAL A 302 1.92 -8.87 6.92
N SER A 303 2.23 -8.51 8.17
CA SER A 303 3.01 -7.33 8.55
C SER A 303 4.52 -7.60 8.68
N TYR A 304 5.12 -8.30 7.72
CA TYR A 304 6.57 -8.53 7.70
C TYR A 304 7.28 -7.32 7.10
N PRO A 305 8.03 -6.50 7.86
CA PRO A 305 8.61 -5.26 7.35
C PRO A 305 9.70 -5.56 6.34
N TRP A 306 9.95 -4.64 5.41
CA TRP A 306 10.85 -4.94 4.30
C TRP A 306 12.33 -5.00 4.70
N TRP A 307 12.72 -4.19 5.69
CA TRP A 307 14.11 -4.12 6.17
C TRP A 307 14.59 -5.44 6.78
N SER A 308 13.70 -6.23 7.39
CA SER A 308 14.07 -7.46 8.09
C SER A 308 14.54 -8.54 7.13
N TRP A 309 13.99 -8.59 5.92
CA TRP A 309 14.46 -9.49 4.86
C TRP A 309 15.86 -9.11 4.38
N PHE A 310 16.14 -7.81 4.21
CA PHE A 310 17.49 -7.35 3.91
C PHE A 310 18.46 -7.66 5.03
N TYR A 311 18.03 -7.51 6.28
CA TYR A 311 18.86 -7.81 7.44
C TYR A 311 19.15 -9.31 7.57
N GLY A 312 18.17 -10.20 7.50
CA GLY A 312 18.49 -11.62 7.67
C GLY A 312 19.27 -12.21 6.49
N SER A 313 19.11 -11.69 5.26
CA SER A 313 19.94 -12.13 4.13
C SER A 313 21.32 -11.47 4.07
N TYR A 314 21.50 -10.22 4.49
CA TYR A 314 22.77 -9.48 4.28
C TYR A 314 23.28 -8.73 5.52
N SER A 315 22.71 -9.01 6.69
CA SER A 315 22.97 -8.32 7.95
C SER A 315 22.85 -6.79 7.79
N TYR A 316 23.71 -6.04 8.48
CA TYR A 316 23.75 -4.58 8.41
C TYR A 316 23.97 -4.03 6.99
N LEU A 317 24.73 -4.72 6.13
CA LEU A 317 24.94 -4.30 4.74
C LEU A 317 23.63 -4.25 3.95
N GLY A 318 22.71 -5.18 4.23
CA GLY A 318 21.38 -5.20 3.62
C GLY A 318 20.59 -3.92 3.89
N VAL A 319 20.50 -3.53 5.17
CA VAL A 319 19.68 -2.39 5.61
C VAL A 319 20.34 -1.05 5.26
N PHE A 320 21.65 -0.91 5.48
CA PHE A 320 22.35 0.37 5.36
C PHE A 320 22.84 0.68 3.96
N VAL A 321 23.02 -0.33 3.10
CA VAL A 321 23.63 -0.15 1.78
C VAL A 321 22.69 -0.65 0.67
N LEU A 322 22.34 -1.93 0.68
CA LEU A 322 21.62 -2.55 -0.44
C LEU A 322 20.19 -2.00 -0.59
N LYS A 323 19.44 -1.90 0.51
CA LYS A 323 18.07 -1.36 0.50
C LYS A 323 18.05 0.12 0.03
N PRO A 324 18.88 1.04 0.58
CA PRO A 324 18.98 2.42 0.06
C PRO A 324 19.32 2.51 -1.42
N ILE A 325 20.30 1.73 -1.90
CA ILE A 325 20.66 1.69 -3.33
C ILE A 325 19.48 1.24 -4.17
N PHE A 326 18.77 0.20 -3.72
CA PHE A 326 17.60 -0.32 -4.44
C PHE A 326 16.43 0.67 -4.48
N ILE A 327 16.15 1.38 -3.37
CA ILE A 327 15.16 2.47 -3.32
C ILE A 327 15.53 3.57 -4.33
N LEU A 328 16.78 4.04 -4.32
CA LEU A 328 17.26 5.07 -5.25
C LEU A 328 17.17 4.60 -6.70
N PHE A 329 17.52 3.34 -6.97
CA PHE A 329 17.42 2.75 -8.30
C PHE A 329 15.97 2.77 -8.80
N LEU A 330 15.00 2.32 -8.01
CA LEU A 330 13.58 2.34 -8.38
C LEU A 330 13.09 3.77 -8.66
N TYR A 331 13.46 4.74 -7.82
CA TYR A 331 13.13 6.15 -8.07
C TYR A 331 13.80 6.70 -9.33
N TYR A 332 15.07 6.38 -9.55
CA TYR A 332 15.80 6.78 -10.75
C TYR A 332 15.08 6.26 -12.01
N LEU A 333 14.68 4.98 -12.03
CA LEU A 333 13.91 4.40 -13.15
C LEU A 333 12.59 5.15 -13.37
N THR A 334 11.82 5.41 -12.31
CA THR A 334 10.54 6.11 -12.46
C THR A 334 10.70 7.52 -13.01
N VAL A 335 11.69 8.29 -12.56
CA VAL A 335 11.96 9.64 -13.09
C VAL A 335 12.51 9.56 -14.53
N ARG A 336 13.47 8.66 -14.79
CA ARG A 336 14.13 8.50 -16.11
C ARG A 336 13.13 8.11 -17.20
N PHE A 337 12.27 7.13 -16.92
CA PHE A 337 11.25 6.66 -17.84
C PHE A 337 9.95 7.46 -17.75
N LYS A 338 9.88 8.46 -16.89
CA LYS A 338 8.71 9.33 -16.65
C LYS A 338 7.47 8.63 -16.05
N LEU A 339 7.64 7.53 -15.32
CA LEU A 339 6.57 6.67 -14.79
C LEU A 339 5.92 7.29 -13.55
N TYR A 340 4.97 8.21 -13.74
CA TYR A 340 4.40 8.98 -12.62
C TYR A 340 3.55 8.12 -11.68
N THR A 341 2.78 7.16 -12.21
CA THR A 341 1.94 6.30 -11.36
C THR A 341 2.82 5.43 -10.47
N PHE A 342 3.90 4.86 -11.02
CA PHE A 342 4.91 4.13 -10.23
C PHE A 342 5.64 5.03 -9.22
N PHE A 343 5.99 6.26 -9.60
CA PHE A 343 6.64 7.20 -8.69
C PHE A 343 5.79 7.48 -7.44
N ILE A 344 4.48 7.71 -7.64
CA ILE A 344 3.53 7.94 -6.54
C ILE A 344 3.36 6.66 -5.71
N TYR A 345 3.24 5.50 -6.36
CA TYR A 345 3.15 4.22 -5.65
C TYR A 345 4.39 3.93 -4.80
N PHE A 346 5.60 4.11 -5.34
CA PHE A 346 6.85 3.93 -4.59
C PHE A 346 6.98 4.94 -3.46
N THR A 347 6.53 6.18 -3.64
CA THR A 347 6.45 7.16 -2.55
C THR A 347 5.50 6.72 -1.46
N TYR A 348 4.32 6.22 -1.82
CA TYR A 348 3.40 5.63 -0.85
C TYR A 348 4.05 4.49 -0.09
N TRP A 349 4.63 3.53 -0.83
CA TRP A 349 5.21 2.34 -0.24
C TRP A 349 6.38 2.68 0.69
N PHE A 350 7.40 3.39 0.22
CA PHE A 350 8.60 3.63 1.01
C PHE A 350 8.34 4.51 2.23
N MET A 351 7.42 5.46 2.14
CA MET A 351 7.11 6.34 3.28
C MET A 351 6.10 5.77 4.27
N PHE A 352 5.08 5.05 3.81
CA PHE A 352 3.97 4.67 4.71
C PHE A 352 3.85 3.18 4.95
N SER A 353 4.33 2.33 4.03
CA SER A 353 4.09 0.88 4.10
C SER A 353 5.35 0.04 4.36
N SER A 354 6.53 0.49 3.93
CA SER A 354 7.75 -0.34 3.93
C SER A 354 8.20 -0.78 5.32
N PHE A 355 7.90 0.03 6.33
CA PHE A 355 8.16 -0.24 7.75
C PHE A 355 7.20 -1.22 8.39
N ASN A 356 6.12 -1.59 7.69
CA ASN A 356 5.09 -2.51 8.18
C ASN A 356 4.99 -3.77 7.32
N LYS A 357 5.23 -3.67 6.01
CA LYS A 357 5.05 -4.77 5.07
C LYS A 357 6.00 -4.67 3.88
N PHE A 358 6.58 -5.81 3.50
CA PHE A 358 7.22 -6.01 2.21
C PHE A 358 6.14 -6.19 1.12
N PRO A 359 6.00 -5.29 0.14
CA PRO A 359 4.90 -5.35 -0.82
C PRO A 359 5.00 -6.52 -1.78
N LEU A 360 6.19 -7.03 -2.08
CA LEU A 360 6.38 -8.15 -3.00
C LEU A 360 6.40 -9.49 -2.28
N ILE A 361 6.04 -9.53 -0.99
CA ILE A 361 6.00 -10.76 -0.21
C ILE A 361 4.93 -11.73 -0.75
N SER A 362 3.87 -11.24 -1.39
CA SER A 362 2.80 -12.07 -1.95
C SER A 362 2.49 -11.74 -3.41
N ILE A 363 1.74 -12.64 -4.06
CA ILE A 363 1.24 -12.45 -5.42
C ILE A 363 0.37 -11.19 -5.59
N GLU A 364 -0.30 -10.73 -4.52
CA GLU A 364 -1.08 -9.48 -4.56
C GLU A 364 -0.20 -8.26 -4.86
N GLY A 365 1.05 -8.27 -4.38
CA GLY A 365 2.05 -7.25 -4.67
C GLY A 365 2.40 -7.18 -6.15
N TYR A 366 2.60 -8.35 -6.76
CA TYR A 366 2.85 -8.47 -8.18
C TYR A 366 1.66 -8.04 -9.03
N ILE A 367 0.45 -8.45 -8.63
CA ILE A 367 -0.79 -8.02 -9.28
C ILE A 367 -0.95 -6.49 -9.18
N THR A 368 -0.55 -5.89 -8.06
CA THR A 368 -0.49 -4.42 -7.92
C THR A 368 0.49 -3.80 -8.93
N LEU A 369 1.72 -4.32 -9.06
CA LEU A 369 2.67 -3.82 -10.05
C LEU A 369 2.15 -3.97 -11.50
N ILE A 370 1.52 -5.10 -11.82
CA ILE A 370 0.90 -5.34 -13.14
C ILE A 370 -0.22 -4.32 -13.40
N SER A 371 -1.06 -4.05 -12.40
CA SER A 371 -2.15 -3.08 -12.50
C SER A 371 -1.62 -1.66 -12.76
N LEU A 372 -0.53 -1.27 -12.09
CA LEU A 372 0.14 0.01 -12.32
C LEU A 372 0.80 0.07 -13.71
N ALA A 373 1.43 -1.01 -14.14
CA ALA A 373 2.02 -1.12 -15.48
C ALA A 373 0.96 -0.96 -16.57
N PHE A 374 -0.18 -1.62 -16.41
CA PHE A 374 -1.30 -1.49 -17.32
C PHE A 374 -1.84 -0.05 -17.38
N LEU A 375 -2.04 0.60 -16.23
CA LEU A 375 -2.49 2.00 -16.19
C LEU A 375 -1.49 2.94 -16.87
N GLU A 376 -0.20 2.81 -16.55
CA GLU A 376 0.86 3.63 -17.13
C GLU A 376 0.99 3.40 -18.65
N PHE A 377 0.85 2.16 -19.11
CA PHE A 377 0.82 1.80 -20.53
C PHE A 377 -0.35 2.48 -21.26
N LEU A 378 -1.58 2.37 -20.73
CA LEU A 378 -2.76 3.01 -21.32
C LEU A 378 -2.60 4.52 -21.49
N LEU A 379 -2.00 5.18 -20.49
CA LEU A 379 -1.78 6.62 -20.53
C LEU A 379 -0.75 7.02 -21.61
N ARG A 380 0.26 6.19 -21.85
CA ARG A 380 1.40 6.50 -22.74
C ARG A 380 1.21 6.16 -24.20
N VAL A 381 0.57 5.04 -24.52
CA VAL A 381 0.51 4.53 -25.91
C VAL A 381 -0.10 5.57 -26.83
N LYS A 382 0.58 6.03 -27.87
CA LYS A 382 -0.06 6.91 -28.86
C LYS A 382 -1.04 6.06 -29.67
N VAL A 383 -2.35 6.27 -29.50
CA VAL A 383 -3.34 5.62 -30.37
C VAL A 383 -3.42 6.44 -31.65
N GLY A 384 -2.73 5.99 -32.69
CA GLY A 384 -2.84 6.55 -34.01
C GLY A 384 -4.15 6.10 -34.66
N TYR A 385 -5.22 6.89 -34.52
CA TYR A 385 -6.36 6.77 -35.43
C TYR A 385 -6.18 7.79 -36.54
N LYS A 386 -5.88 7.32 -37.75
CA LYS A 386 -6.32 8.01 -38.96
C LYS A 386 -7.84 7.87 -38.97
N VAL A 387 -8.54 8.95 -38.67
CA VAL A 387 -9.98 9.03 -38.96
C VAL A 387 -10.09 8.97 -40.48
N LEU A 388 -10.54 7.83 -41.00
CA LEU A 388 -11.11 7.78 -42.35
C LEU A 388 -12.39 8.62 -42.26
N LYS A 389 -12.33 9.81 -42.86
CA LYS A 389 -13.48 10.70 -43.04
C LYS A 389 -14.41 10.15 -44.10
#